data_AF-A0A9J7ZUT1-F1
#
_entry.id   AF-A0A9J7ZUT1-F1
#
_cell.length_a   1.000
_cell.length_b   1.000
_cell.length_c   1.000
_cell.angle_alpha   90.00
_cell.angle_beta   90.00
_cell.angle_gamma   90.00
#
_symmetry.space_group_name_H-M   'P 1'
#
loop_
_entity.id
_entity.type
_entity.pdbx_description
1 polymer ?
#
loop_
_entity_poly.entity_id
_entity_poly.type
_entity_poly.pdbx_seq_one_letter_code
_entity_poly.pdbx_strand_id
1 'polypeptide(L)'
;VFWSCLSGGSRCLVLITVGLGVICVLLLVFIILQHITITAERDLIKSNKNTVEEFKQTINSLQDNHTDLMQKNSKLESKSWSDSRQYCRDRAADLVIINTEEKQVSLFISSIVGESVWIGLSDREQEGNMKWVDNSTLKQGFIFNCRIC
;
A
#
# COMPACT_ATOMS: atom_id res chain seq x y z
N VAL A 1 -37.64 -52.86 -42.74
CA VAL A 1 -38.48 -52.21 -43.78
C VAL A 1 -37.72 -51.11 -44.56
N PHE A 2 -36.42 -50.87 -44.30
CA PHE A 2 -35.63 -49.85 -44.99
C PHE A 2 -34.71 -50.44 -46.09
N TRP A 3 -35.22 -51.35 -46.93
CA TRP A 3 -34.46 -51.80 -48.12
C TRP A 3 -35.25 -51.71 -49.43
N SER A 4 -36.46 -51.15 -49.44
CA SER A 4 -37.31 -51.13 -50.65
C SER A 4 -37.53 -49.72 -51.17
N CYS A 5 -36.44 -49.00 -51.49
CA CYS A 5 -36.52 -47.79 -52.31
C CYS A 5 -35.30 -47.67 -53.24
N LEU A 6 -35.03 -48.76 -53.96
CA LEU A 6 -33.97 -48.86 -54.97
C LEU A 6 -34.62 -49.01 -56.36
N SER A 7 -35.28 -47.97 -56.90
CA SER A 7 -35.56 -47.91 -58.35
C SER A 7 -36.01 -46.56 -58.95
N GLY A 8 -36.14 -45.46 -58.19
CA GLY A 8 -36.59 -44.17 -58.76
C GLY A 8 -35.92 -42.90 -58.21
N GLY A 9 -34.88 -43.02 -57.38
CA GLY A 9 -34.53 -42.01 -56.37
C GLY A 9 -33.19 -41.26 -56.53
N SER A 10 -32.53 -41.27 -57.69
CA SER A 10 -31.17 -40.72 -57.80
C SER A 10 -31.09 -39.19 -57.85
N ARG A 11 -32.12 -38.49 -58.35
CA ARG A 11 -32.06 -37.02 -58.54
C ARG A 11 -32.25 -36.22 -57.25
N CYS A 12 -33.10 -36.71 -56.32
CA CYS A 12 -33.29 -36.06 -55.01
C CYS A 12 -32.08 -36.23 -54.08
N LEU A 13 -31.45 -37.41 -54.07
CA LEU A 13 -30.25 -37.66 -53.25
C LEU A 13 -29.07 -36.79 -53.70
N VAL A 14 -28.91 -36.60 -55.01
CA VAL A 14 -27.87 -35.69 -55.55
C VAL A 14 -28.14 -34.24 -55.14
N LEU A 15 -29.39 -33.77 -55.16
CA LEU A 15 -29.71 -32.40 -54.72
C LEU A 15 -29.49 -32.20 -53.21
N ILE A 16 -29.80 -33.19 -52.37
CA ILE A 16 -29.56 -33.13 -50.93
C ILE A 16 -28.05 -33.11 -50.63
N THR A 17 -27.27 -33.97 -51.29
CA THR A 17 -25.81 -34.01 -51.10
C THR A 17 -25.12 -32.75 -51.58
N VAL A 18 -25.54 -32.19 -52.73
CA VAL A 18 -25.07 -30.88 -53.21
C VAL A 18 -25.47 -29.76 -52.25
N GLY A 19 -26.71 -29.77 -51.74
CA GLY A 19 -27.18 -28.79 -50.75
C GLY A 19 -26.39 -28.82 -49.44
N LEU A 20 -26.14 -30.01 -48.89
CA LEU A 20 -25.33 -30.20 -47.68
C LEU A 20 -23.87 -29.76 -47.90
N GLY A 21 -23.31 -30.01 -49.09
CA GLY A 21 -21.98 -29.54 -49.45
C GLY A 21 -21.89 -28.01 -49.46
N VAL A 22 -22.86 -27.33 -50.08
CA VAL A 22 -22.92 -25.86 -50.10
C VAL A 22 -23.10 -25.30 -48.69
N ILE A 23 -23.98 -25.90 -47.88
CA ILE A 23 -24.17 -25.51 -46.48
C ILE A 23 -22.87 -25.66 -45.69
N CYS A 24 -22.14 -26.76 -45.86
CA CYS A 24 -20.86 -26.98 -45.19
C CYS A 24 -19.83 -25.92 -45.57
N VAL A 25 -19.71 -25.59 -46.86
CA VAL A 25 -18.80 -24.53 -47.33
C VAL A 25 -19.20 -23.17 -46.74
N LEU A 26 -20.49 -22.83 -46.71
CA LEU A 26 -20.96 -21.57 -46.12
C LEU A 26 -20.68 -21.49 -44.62
N LEU A 27 -20.85 -22.59 -43.88
CA LEU A 27 -20.53 -22.66 -42.45
C LEU A 27 -19.03 -22.51 -42.19
N LEU A 28 -18.18 -23.15 -43.00
CA LEU A 28 -16.72 -23.01 -42.87
C LEU A 28 -16.27 -21.57 -43.12
N VAL A 29 -16.81 -20.91 -44.15
CA VAL A 29 -16.51 -19.49 -44.42
C VAL A 29 -16.95 -18.60 -43.26
N PHE A 30 -18.14 -18.81 -42.70
CA PHE A 30 -18.63 -18.06 -41.55
C PHE A 30 -17.74 -18.24 -40.32
N ILE A 31 -17.33 -19.48 -40.02
CA ILE A 31 -16.41 -19.80 -38.91
C ILE A 31 -15.06 -19.09 -39.10
N ILE A 32 -14.51 -19.09 -40.32
CA ILE A 32 -13.24 -18.43 -40.62
C ILE A 32 -13.36 -16.91 -40.40
N LEU A 33 -14.44 -16.28 -40.87
CA LEU A 33 -14.68 -14.85 -40.66
C LEU A 33 -14.80 -14.49 -39.18
N GLN A 34 -15.57 -15.29 -38.42
CA GLN A 34 -15.66 -15.10 -36.97
C GLN A 34 -14.32 -15.26 -36.28
N HIS A 35 -13.51 -16.26 -36.67
CA HIS A 35 -12.19 -16.48 -36.09
C HIS A 35 -11.25 -15.29 -36.33
N ILE A 36 -11.27 -14.70 -37.54
CA ILE A 36 -10.47 -13.51 -37.87
C ILE A 36 -10.87 -12.32 -37.00
N THR A 37 -12.17 -12.01 -36.91
CA THR A 37 -12.68 -10.90 -36.10
C THR A 37 -12.35 -11.08 -34.61
N ILE A 38 -12.57 -12.29 -34.08
CA ILE A 38 -12.26 -12.60 -32.68
C ILE A 38 -10.74 -12.50 -32.43
N THR A 39 -9.89 -12.96 -33.36
CA THR A 39 -8.44 -12.87 -33.21
C THR A 39 -7.96 -11.42 -33.10
N ALA A 40 -8.49 -10.53 -33.96
CA ALA A 40 -8.14 -9.10 -33.94
C ALA A 40 -8.53 -8.41 -32.62
N GLU A 41 -9.72 -8.69 -32.08
CA GLU A 41 -10.16 -8.14 -30.79
C GLU A 41 -9.33 -8.69 -29.62
N ARG A 42 -8.93 -9.95 -29.67
CA ARG A 42 -8.13 -10.60 -28.62
C ARG A 42 -6.74 -10.00 -28.51
N ASP A 43 -6.11 -9.66 -29.64
CA ASP A 43 -4.80 -9.01 -29.66
C ASP A 43 -4.85 -7.61 -29.06
N LEU A 44 -5.89 -6.83 -29.38
CA LEU A 44 -6.13 -5.51 -28.78
C LEU A 44 -6.32 -5.62 -27.25
N ILE A 45 -7.14 -6.57 -26.80
CA ILE A 45 -7.40 -6.79 -25.37
C ILE A 45 -6.12 -7.21 -24.64
N LYS A 46 -5.27 -8.04 -25.27
CA LYS A 46 -4.01 -8.49 -24.68
C LYS A 46 -3.03 -7.33 -24.51
N SER A 47 -2.93 -6.43 -25.49
CA SER A 47 -2.10 -5.23 -25.40
C SER A 47 -2.55 -4.34 -24.25
N ASN A 48 -3.84 -4.00 -24.20
CA ASN A 48 -4.39 -3.16 -23.14
C ASN A 48 -4.18 -3.77 -21.76
N LYS A 49 -4.35 -5.09 -21.62
CA LYS A 49 -4.09 -5.79 -20.35
C LYS A 49 -2.63 -5.65 -19.92
N ASN A 50 -1.68 -5.82 -20.83
CA ASN A 50 -0.26 -5.68 -20.51
C ASN A 50 0.06 -4.25 -20.03
N THR A 51 -0.45 -3.22 -20.72
CA THR A 51 -0.30 -1.82 -20.31
C THR A 51 -0.90 -1.54 -18.94
N VAL A 52 -2.06 -2.15 -18.63
CA VAL A 52 -2.68 -2.02 -17.29
C VAL A 52 -1.82 -2.66 -16.21
N GLU A 53 -1.25 -3.85 -16.46
CA GLU A 53 -0.38 -4.50 -15.46
C GLU A 53 0.92 -3.72 -15.25
N GLU A 54 1.51 -3.12 -16.30
CA GLU A 54 2.69 -2.26 -16.19
C GLU A 54 2.39 -0.99 -15.37
N PHE A 55 1.26 -0.33 -15.65
CA PHE A 55 0.83 0.83 -14.87
C PHE A 55 0.53 0.46 -13.41
N LYS A 56 -0.09 -0.72 -13.18
CA LYS A 56 -0.34 -1.25 -11.84
C LYS A 56 0.94 -1.53 -11.07
N GLN A 57 1.98 -2.04 -11.72
CA GLN A 57 3.29 -2.21 -11.09
C GLN A 57 3.87 -0.87 -10.65
N THR A 58 3.75 0.16 -11.49
CA THR A 58 4.19 1.52 -11.14
C THR A 58 3.41 2.07 -9.94
N ILE A 59 2.08 1.93 -9.93
CA ILE A 59 1.24 2.32 -8.78
C ILE A 59 1.69 1.62 -7.51
N ASN A 60 1.87 0.29 -7.55
CA ASN A 60 2.28 -0.48 -6.37
C ASN A 60 3.63 0.03 -5.82
N SER A 61 4.60 0.32 -6.70
CA SER A 61 5.91 0.85 -6.28
C SER A 61 5.81 2.23 -5.63
N LEU A 62 4.93 3.10 -6.13
CA LEU A 62 4.69 4.42 -5.54
C LEU A 62 3.97 4.31 -4.20
N GLN A 63 3.03 3.38 -4.10
CA GLN A 63 2.25 3.12 -2.89
C GLN A 63 3.15 2.60 -1.75
N ASP A 64 4.06 1.67 -2.05
CA ASP A 64 5.03 1.11 -1.09
C ASP A 64 6.01 2.16 -0.55
N ASN A 65 6.51 3.06 -1.41
CA ASN A 65 7.38 4.13 -0.97
C ASN A 65 6.65 5.12 -0.05
N HIS A 66 5.39 5.42 -0.36
CA HIS A 66 4.60 6.33 0.46
C HIS A 66 4.26 5.73 1.83
N THR A 67 3.95 4.43 1.92
CA THR A 67 3.67 3.77 3.20
C THR A 67 4.91 3.70 4.09
N ASP A 68 6.11 3.48 3.55
CA ASP A 68 7.35 3.52 4.33
C ASP A 68 7.60 4.92 4.92
N LEU A 69 7.41 5.98 4.15
CA LEU A 69 7.57 7.36 4.63
C LEU A 69 6.55 7.72 5.72
N MET A 70 5.29 7.32 5.54
CA MET A 70 4.25 7.53 6.55
C MET A 70 4.51 6.74 7.82
N GLN A 71 4.98 5.49 7.70
CA GLN A 71 5.35 4.67 8.85
C GLN A 71 6.57 5.25 9.58
N LYS A 72 7.57 5.76 8.84
CA LYS A 72 8.75 6.39 9.41
C LYS A 72 8.42 7.66 10.16
N ASN A 73 7.56 8.52 9.59
CA ASN A 73 7.11 9.74 10.23
C ASN A 73 6.24 9.46 11.47
N SER A 74 5.29 8.53 11.37
CA SER A 74 4.48 8.08 12.52
C SER A 74 5.37 7.55 13.66
N LYS A 75 6.40 6.76 13.34
CA LYS A 75 7.36 6.25 14.34
C LYS A 75 8.26 7.34 14.94
N LEU A 76 8.44 8.47 14.25
CA LEU A 76 9.17 9.63 14.78
C LEU A 76 8.28 10.44 15.73
N GLU A 77 7.01 10.62 15.38
CA GLU A 77 6.02 11.35 16.18
C GLU A 77 5.59 10.57 17.44
N SER A 78 5.52 9.24 17.38
CA SER A 78 5.06 8.38 18.49
C SER A 78 6.18 7.75 19.33
N LYS A 79 7.39 8.31 19.33
CA LYS A 79 8.51 7.72 20.10
C LYS A 79 8.20 7.75 21.59
N SER A 80 8.48 6.66 22.30
CA SER A 80 8.48 6.70 23.77
C SER A 80 9.67 7.53 24.28
N TRP A 81 9.63 7.98 25.54
CA TRP A 81 10.78 8.64 26.17
C TRP A 81 12.08 7.83 26.03
N SER A 82 12.01 6.49 26.14
CA SER A 82 13.18 5.59 25.95
C SER A 82 13.77 5.76 24.56
N ASP A 83 12.93 5.70 23.54
CA ASP A 83 13.34 5.71 22.15
C ASP A 83 13.91 7.07 21.75
N SER A 84 13.32 8.14 22.28
CA SER A 84 13.81 9.51 22.12
C SER A 84 15.19 9.69 22.76
N ARG A 85 15.39 9.15 23.97
CA ARG A 85 16.70 9.17 24.64
C ARG A 85 17.75 8.37 23.87
N GLN A 86 17.40 7.16 23.43
CA GLN A 86 18.32 6.32 22.65
C GLN A 86 18.71 6.99 21.34
N TYR A 87 17.76 7.62 20.65
CA TYR A 87 18.00 8.35 19.41
C TYR A 87 19.03 9.48 19.57
N CYS A 88 18.97 10.23 20.68
CA CYS A 88 19.97 11.25 21.03
C CYS A 88 21.34 10.60 21.29
N ARG A 89 21.37 9.51 22.06
CA ARG A 89 22.61 8.79 22.41
C ARG A 89 23.34 8.20 21.21
N ASP A 90 22.59 7.67 20.24
CA ASP A 90 23.13 7.18 18.96
C ASP A 90 23.87 8.29 18.18
N ARG A 91 23.62 9.57 18.51
CA ARG A 91 24.25 10.76 17.92
C ARG A 91 25.20 11.47 18.89
N ALA A 92 25.66 10.77 19.93
CA ALA A 92 26.50 11.32 20.98
C ALA A 92 25.90 12.54 21.71
N ALA A 93 24.58 12.58 21.84
CA ALA A 93 23.81 13.57 22.61
C ALA A 93 22.93 12.88 23.69
N ASP A 94 22.26 13.64 24.56
CA ASP A 94 21.23 13.13 25.48
C ASP A 94 20.05 14.13 25.53
N LEU A 95 18.94 13.74 26.15
CA LEU A 95 17.77 14.63 26.32
C LEU A 95 18.11 15.85 27.18
N VAL A 96 17.46 16.97 26.90
CA VAL A 96 17.75 18.25 27.57
C VAL A 96 17.46 18.21 29.07
N ILE A 97 18.39 18.74 29.86
CA ILE A 97 18.24 18.98 31.30
C ILE A 97 17.96 20.47 31.51
N ILE A 98 16.92 20.77 32.30
CA ILE A 98 16.54 22.15 32.61
C ILE A 98 16.87 22.39 34.09
N ASN A 99 18.01 23.02 34.38
CA ASN A 99 18.57 23.14 35.73
C ASN A 99 18.66 24.58 36.28
N THR A 100 18.21 25.59 35.52
CA THR A 100 18.23 27.02 35.89
C THR A 100 16.83 27.54 36.21
N GLU A 101 16.73 28.54 37.10
CA GLU A 101 15.48 29.22 37.52
C GLU A 101 14.78 30.03 36.40
N GLU A 102 15.09 29.74 35.15
CA GLU A 102 14.48 30.38 34.01
C GLU A 102 13.24 29.58 33.61
N LYS A 103 12.11 29.91 34.25
CA LYS A 103 10.73 29.67 33.76
C LYS A 103 10.56 29.93 32.25
N GLN A 104 11.50 30.65 31.63
CA GLN A 104 11.60 30.91 30.21
C GLN A 104 11.92 29.68 29.36
N VAL A 105 12.70 28.69 29.80
CA VAL A 105 13.06 27.54 28.92
C VAL A 105 11.86 26.64 28.65
N SER A 106 10.99 26.39 29.64
CA SER A 106 9.78 25.58 29.41
C SER A 106 8.76 26.30 28.52
N LEU A 107 8.63 27.62 28.67
CA LEU A 107 7.77 28.46 27.84
C LEU A 107 8.33 28.64 26.42
N PHE A 108 9.66 28.70 26.27
CA PHE A 108 10.34 28.79 24.99
C PHE A 108 10.22 27.48 24.20
N ILE A 109 10.40 26.34 24.87
CA ILE A 109 10.23 25.03 24.21
C ILE A 109 8.77 24.83 23.78
N SER A 110 7.79 25.17 24.62
CA SER A 110 6.38 25.02 24.25
C SER A 110 5.94 26.00 23.15
N SER A 111 6.46 27.22 23.14
CA SER A 111 6.14 28.22 22.11
C SER A 111 6.81 27.99 20.76
N ILE A 112 7.98 27.33 20.73
CA ILE A 112 8.68 27.05 19.48
C ILE A 112 8.12 25.81 18.78
N VAL A 113 7.82 24.77 19.55
CA VAL A 113 7.60 23.46 18.94
C VAL A 113 6.14 23.26 18.54
N GLY A 114 5.16 23.91 19.20
CA GLY A 114 3.73 23.72 18.92
C GLY A 114 3.22 22.29 19.15
N GLU A 115 4.13 21.35 19.45
CA GLU A 115 3.93 19.92 19.65
C GLU A 115 4.60 19.47 20.97
N SER A 116 4.11 18.38 21.53
CA SER A 116 4.69 17.77 22.74
C SER A 116 6.10 17.25 22.46
N VAL A 117 7.07 17.58 23.32
CA VAL A 117 8.45 17.11 23.20
C VAL A 117 8.91 16.37 24.43
N TRP A 118 9.75 15.34 24.22
CA TRP A 118 10.43 14.64 25.30
C TRP A 118 11.61 15.44 25.84
N ILE A 119 11.65 15.61 27.16
CA ILE A 119 12.76 16.21 27.91
C ILE A 119 13.44 15.16 28.78
N GLY A 120 14.61 15.48 29.34
CA GLY A 120 15.40 14.53 30.12
C GLY A 120 14.86 14.20 31.52
N LEU A 121 13.65 14.65 31.87
CA LEU A 121 13.02 14.40 33.18
C LEU A 121 12.17 13.11 33.12
N SER A 122 12.35 12.21 34.07
CA SER A 122 11.51 11.00 34.21
C SER A 122 11.52 10.46 35.64
N ASP A 123 10.49 9.71 36.02
CA ASP A 123 10.32 9.03 37.32
C ASP A 123 10.38 7.50 37.19
N ARG A 124 10.90 6.99 36.07
CA ARG A 124 10.92 5.55 35.73
C ARG A 124 11.66 4.65 36.71
N GLU A 125 12.61 5.19 37.45
CA GLU A 125 13.33 4.44 38.48
C GLU A 125 12.46 4.24 39.73
N GLN A 126 11.67 5.25 40.07
CA GLN A 126 10.81 5.25 41.24
C GLN A 126 9.67 6.26 41.04
N GLU A 127 8.44 5.76 40.94
CA GLU A 127 7.24 6.57 40.77
C GLU A 127 7.18 7.67 41.84
N GLY A 128 6.94 8.92 41.40
CA GLY A 128 6.92 10.10 42.26
C GLY A 128 8.30 10.70 42.58
N ASN A 129 9.41 10.07 42.16
CA ASN A 129 10.77 10.61 42.30
C ASN A 129 11.33 11.02 40.92
N MET A 130 11.10 12.27 40.57
CA MET A 130 11.54 12.85 39.30
C MET A 130 13.06 13.03 39.25
N LYS A 131 13.71 12.35 38.30
CA LYS A 131 15.15 12.43 38.03
C LYS A 131 15.45 12.85 36.61
N TRP A 132 16.53 13.59 36.45
CA TRP A 132 17.10 13.94 35.16
C TRP A 132 17.98 12.83 34.60
N VAL A 133 18.26 12.87 33.30
CA VAL A 133 19.14 11.91 32.62
C VAL A 133 20.57 11.86 33.18
N ASP A 134 21.02 12.89 33.91
CA ASP A 134 22.29 12.96 34.64
C ASP A 134 22.23 12.45 36.09
N ASN A 135 21.09 11.87 36.49
CA ASN A 135 20.81 11.38 37.85
C ASN A 135 20.67 12.49 38.91
N SER A 136 20.54 13.76 38.51
CA SER A 136 20.18 14.84 39.42
C SER A 136 18.67 14.82 39.73
N THR A 137 18.31 15.17 40.97
CA THR A 137 16.91 15.25 41.39
C THR A 137 16.29 16.58 40.99
N LEU A 138 14.99 16.59 40.71
CA LEU A 138 14.26 17.83 40.48
C LEU A 138 14.34 18.75 41.71
N LYS A 139 14.76 20.00 41.52
CA LYS A 139 14.87 20.98 42.62
C LYS A 139 13.48 21.45 43.07
N GLN A 140 13.31 21.63 44.39
CA GLN A 140 12.08 22.12 45.01
C GLN A 140 11.75 23.53 44.49
N GLY A 141 10.64 23.69 43.76
CA GLY A 141 10.24 24.96 43.12
C GLY A 141 9.78 24.82 41.66
N PHE A 142 10.12 23.70 41.01
CA PHE A 142 9.60 23.35 39.70
C PHE A 142 8.27 22.59 39.84
N ILE A 143 7.15 23.28 39.61
CA ILE A 143 5.83 22.63 39.50
C ILE A 143 5.67 22.19 38.05
N PHE A 144 6.06 20.96 37.75
CA PHE A 144 5.56 20.26 36.56
C PHE A 144 4.21 19.70 36.94
N ASN A 145 3.11 20.31 36.47
CA ASN A 145 1.81 19.64 36.56
C ASN A 145 1.97 18.31 35.83
N CYS A 146 1.87 17.19 36.57
CA CYS A 146 1.93 15.83 36.04
C CYS A 146 0.84 15.64 34.98
N ARG A 147 1.19 16.00 33.74
CA ARG A 147 0.53 15.61 32.50
C ARG A 147 1.50 15.93 31.35
N ILE A 148 2.70 15.37 31.43
CA ILE A 148 3.50 15.15 30.23
C ILE A 148 3.00 13.81 29.68
N CYS A 149 2.02 13.89 28.79
CA CYS A 149 1.66 12.81 27.88
C CYS A 149 2.44 13.03 26.57
#